data_AF-A0A841GQ25-F1
#
_entry.id   AF-A0A841GQ25-F1
#
_cell.length_a   1.000
_cell.length_b   1.000
_cell.length_c   1.000
_cell.angle_alpha   90.00
_cell.angle_beta   90.00
_cell.angle_gamma   90.00
#
_symmetry.space_group_name_H-M   'P 1'
#
loop_
_entity.id
_entity.type
_entity.pdbx_description
1 polymer ?
#
loop_
_entity_poly.entity_id
_entity_poly.type
_entity_poly.pdbx_seq_one_letter_code
_entity_poly.pdbx_strand_id
1 'polypeptide(L)'
;MIRLQIGSDEREDDDISEDWVNQQVRRRRNDEAQVCARVTLVTESLDFALSTAGCRGGSSSRASLTRKENEIVDLWTKCGLNDPEFQGGQLIAFLKQVRRIL
;
A
#
# COMPACT_ATOMS: atom_id res chain seq x y z
N MET A 1 3.55 11.11 7.42
CA MET A 1 3.14 9.87 8.11
C MET A 1 2.64 8.86 7.09
N ILE A 2 3.14 7.64 7.17
CA ILE A 2 2.68 6.52 6.32
C ILE A 2 1.98 5.52 7.22
N ARG A 3 0.76 5.10 6.87
CA ARG A 3 0.01 4.06 7.57
C ARG A 3 -0.25 2.90 6.61
N LEU A 4 0.14 1.70 7.00
CA LEU A 4 -0.05 0.49 6.22
C LEU A 4 -0.97 -0.45 6.99
N GLN A 5 -2.10 -0.73 6.39
CA GLN A 5 -3.06 -1.73 6.83
C GLN A 5 -2.95 -2.94 5.91
N ILE A 6 -2.80 -4.13 6.47
CA ILE A 6 -2.91 -5.39 5.73
C ILE A 6 -4.00 -6.17 6.46
N GLY A 7 -5.11 -6.48 5.77
CA GLY A 7 -6.33 -7.02 6.36
C GLY A 7 -6.79 -6.26 7.61
N SER A 8 -6.68 -6.89 8.78
CA SER A 8 -7.06 -6.32 10.08
C SER A 8 -5.89 -5.72 10.88
N ASP A 9 -4.65 -5.94 10.43
CA ASP A 9 -3.45 -5.43 11.10
C ASP A 9 -3.04 -4.09 10.50
N GLU A 10 -2.78 -3.09 11.34
CA GLU A 10 -2.34 -1.75 10.94
C GLU A 10 -1.01 -1.41 11.63
N ARG A 11 -0.12 -0.76 10.88
CA ARG A 11 1.14 -0.18 11.34
C ARG A 11 1.40 1.18 10.74
N GLU A 12 2.19 1.98 11.44
CA GLU A 12 2.53 3.34 11.04
C GLU A 12 4.04 3.58 11.04
N ASP A 13 4.48 4.39 10.08
CA ASP A 13 5.80 4.99 9.95
C ASP A 13 6.94 4.02 10.33
N ASP A 14 7.60 4.21 11.47
CA ASP A 14 8.77 3.43 11.89
C ASP A 14 8.45 1.97 12.28
N ASP A 15 7.21 1.67 12.67
CA ASP A 15 6.81 0.30 13.04
C ASP A 15 6.62 -0.60 11.81
N ILE A 16 6.58 -0.02 10.61
CA ILE A 16 6.47 -0.78 9.35
C ILE A 16 7.83 -1.41 9.01
N SER A 17 8.06 -2.60 9.57
CA SER A 17 9.24 -3.43 9.31
C SER A 17 9.05 -4.34 8.09
N GLU A 18 10.13 -4.59 7.34
CA GLU A 18 10.13 -5.50 6.18
C GLU A 18 9.71 -6.93 6.56
N ASP A 19 10.16 -7.39 7.73
CA ASP A 19 9.79 -8.70 8.28
C ASP A 19 8.28 -8.79 8.55
N TRP A 20 7.72 -7.76 9.19
CA TRP A 20 6.29 -7.68 9.47
C TRP A 20 5.45 -7.70 8.19
N VAL A 21 5.82 -6.90 7.18
CA VAL A 21 5.10 -6.88 5.89
C VAL A 21 5.13 -8.26 5.23
N ASN A 22 6.30 -8.89 5.15
CA ASN A 22 6.43 -10.22 4.56
C ASN A 22 5.64 -11.27 5.35
N GLN A 23 5.67 -11.21 6.68
CA GLN A 23 4.92 -12.13 7.53
C GLN A 23 3.41 -11.98 7.33
N GLN A 24 2.89 -10.75 7.30
CA GLN A 24 1.47 -10.47 7.11
C GLN A 24 0.97 -10.91 5.74
N VAL A 25 1.72 -10.60 4.67
CA VAL A 25 1.37 -11.02 3.30
C VAL A 25 1.41 -12.54 3.17
N ARG A 26 2.44 -13.21 3.71
CA ARG A 26 2.56 -14.68 3.65
C ARG A 26 1.45 -15.39 4.44
N ARG A 27 1.16 -14.93 5.67
CA ARG A 27 0.10 -15.51 6.50
C ARG A 27 -1.25 -15.41 5.80
N ARG A 28 -1.59 -14.22 5.29
CA ARG A 28 -2.85 -14.01 4.60
C ARG A 28 -2.94 -14.72 3.27
N ARG A 29 -1.85 -14.85 2.52
CA ARG A 29 -1.90 -15.60 1.27
C ARG A 29 -2.19 -17.09 1.45
N ASN A 30 -1.89 -17.64 2.63
CA ASN A 30 -2.21 -19.02 2.97
C ASN A 30 -3.65 -19.20 3.48
N ASP A 31 -4.27 -18.13 3.99
CA ASP A 31 -5.59 -18.14 4.63
C ASP A 31 -6.70 -17.57 3.71
N GLU A 32 -6.35 -16.54 2.94
CA GLU A 32 -7.19 -15.76 2.05
C GLU A 32 -6.77 -15.95 0.59
N ALA A 33 -7.74 -16.05 -0.32
CA ALA A 33 -7.48 -16.15 -1.76
C ALA A 33 -6.78 -14.90 -2.33
N GLN A 34 -6.95 -13.73 -1.69
CA GLN A 34 -6.35 -12.46 -2.11
C GLN A 34 -5.99 -11.61 -0.89
N VAL A 35 -4.78 -11.04 -0.86
CA VAL A 35 -4.33 -10.19 0.25
C VAL A 35 -4.85 -8.76 0.06
N CYS A 36 -5.64 -8.27 1.01
CA CYS A 36 -6.01 -6.85 1.06
C CYS A 36 -4.90 -6.07 1.80
N ALA A 37 -4.23 -5.17 1.09
CA ALA A 37 -3.32 -4.20 1.66
C ALA A 37 -3.76 -2.78 1.26
N ARG A 38 -3.91 -1.91 2.25
CA ARG A 38 -4.26 -0.51 2.11
C ARG A 38 -3.13 0.35 2.67
N VAL A 39 -2.56 1.20 1.83
CA VAL A 39 -1.57 2.20 2.24
C VAL A 39 -2.24 3.56 2.28
N THR A 40 -2.16 4.24 3.41
CA THR A 40 -2.65 5.60 3.62
C THR A 40 -1.45 6.51 3.88
N LEU A 41 -1.35 7.59 3.10
CA LEU A 41 -0.29 8.56 3.13
C LEU A 41 -0.88 9.88 3.62
N VAL A 42 -0.41 10.35 4.77
CA VAL A 42 -0.89 11.58 5.40
C VAL A 42 0.30 12.52 5.64
N THR A 43 0.27 13.68 5.00
CA THR A 43 1.19 14.81 5.23
C THR A 43 0.37 16.10 5.33
N GLU A 44 1.03 17.24 5.61
CA GLU A 44 0.35 18.54 5.70
C GLU A 44 -0.42 18.93 4.43
N SER A 45 -0.06 18.37 3.27
CA SER A 45 -0.64 18.69 1.96
C SER A 45 -1.16 17.48 1.17
N LEU A 46 -1.09 16.27 1.75
CA LEU A 46 -1.47 15.03 1.10
C LEU A 46 -2.27 14.17 2.06
N ASP A 47 -3.49 13.80 1.67
CA ASP A 47 -4.28 12.75 2.30
C ASP A 47 -4.71 11.81 1.18
N PHE A 48 -3.96 10.71 1.03
CA PHE A 48 -4.08 9.82 -0.12
C PHE A 48 -3.98 8.36 0.28
N ALA A 49 -4.94 7.54 -0.16
CA ALA A 49 -4.98 6.12 0.15
C ALA A 49 -5.05 5.26 -1.11
N LEU A 50 -4.23 4.21 -1.14
CA LEU A 50 -4.20 3.18 -2.18
C LEU A 50 -4.56 1.83 -1.56
N SER A 51 -5.18 0.97 -2.35
CA SER A 51 -5.61 -0.35 -1.89
C SER A 51 -5.39 -1.38 -2.99
N THR A 52 -4.94 -2.57 -2.61
CA THR A 52 -4.77 -3.70 -3.55
C THR A 52 -6.13 -4.23 -3.99
N ALA A 53 -6.15 -4.96 -5.11
CA ALA A 53 -7.37 -5.53 -5.68
C ALA A 53 -8.13 -6.47 -4.72
N GLY A 54 -7.44 -7.07 -3.75
CA GLY A 54 -8.05 -7.92 -2.71
C GLY A 54 -8.94 -7.15 -1.71
N CYS A 55 -8.91 -5.82 -1.69
CA CYS A 55 -9.73 -5.03 -0.80
C CYS A 55 -11.14 -4.79 -1.37
N ARG A 56 -12.16 -5.42 -0.77
CA ARG A 56 -13.57 -5.11 -1.08
C ARG A 56 -13.88 -3.64 -0.72
N GLY A 57 -14.11 -2.79 -1.72
CA GLY A 57 -14.61 -1.42 -1.54
C GLY A 57 -13.60 -0.28 -1.67
N GLY A 58 -12.39 -0.52 -2.17
CA GLY A 58 -11.34 0.49 -2.26
C GLY A 58 -11.18 1.15 -3.63
N SER A 59 -12.07 2.06 -4.02
CA SER A 59 -11.74 3.03 -5.08
C SER A 59 -12.44 4.36 -4.78
N SER A 60 -11.83 5.17 -3.92
CA SER A 60 -12.19 6.57 -3.78
C SER A 60 -11.34 7.38 -4.74
N SER A 61 -11.59 7.19 -6.04
CA SER A 61 -10.99 8.02 -7.08
C SER A 61 -11.61 9.42 -6.97
N ARG A 62 -10.91 10.35 -6.32
CA ARG A 62 -11.17 11.78 -6.54
C ARG A 62 -10.99 12.05 -8.03
N ALA A 63 -11.85 12.87 -8.62
CA ALA A 63 -11.88 13.12 -10.06
C ALA A 63 -10.62 13.81 -10.61
N SER A 64 -9.70 14.26 -9.76
CA SER A 64 -8.41 14.84 -10.17
C SER A 64 -7.35 14.55 -9.13
N LEU A 65 -6.34 13.77 -9.53
CA LEU A 65 -5.12 13.55 -8.77
C LEU A 65 -4.14 14.70 -9.04
N THR A 66 -3.50 15.20 -8.00
CA THR A 66 -2.35 16.12 -8.10
C THR A 66 -1.16 15.42 -8.76
N ARG A 67 -0.12 16.19 -9.15
CA ARG A 67 1.12 15.63 -9.69
C ARG A 67 1.77 14.62 -8.74
N LYS A 68 1.76 14.90 -7.43
CA LYS A 68 2.35 14.03 -6.41
C LYS A 68 1.55 12.73 -6.24
N GLU A 69 0.22 12.82 -6.22
CA GLU A 69 -0.65 11.64 -6.19
C GLU A 69 -0.48 10.76 -7.44
N ASN A 70 -0.37 11.38 -8.63
CA ASN A 70 -0.08 10.62 -9.87
C ASN A 70 1.25 9.89 -9.81
N GLU A 71 2.30 10.50 -9.27
CA GLU A 71 3.61 9.85 -9.11
C GLU A 71 3.54 8.65 -8.16
N ILE A 72 2.73 8.75 -7.09
CA ILE A 72 2.49 7.65 -6.15
C ILE A 72 1.69 6.52 -6.83
N VAL A 73 0.66 6.84 -7.62
CA VAL A 73 -0.13 5.85 -8.39
C VAL A 73 0.72 5.13 -9.43
N ASP A 74 1.58 5.86 -10.13
CA ASP A 74 2.52 5.31 -11.11
C ASP A 74 3.51 4.35 -10.42
N LEU A 75 4.06 4.73 -9.27
CA LEU A 75 4.91 3.85 -8.46
C LEU A 75 4.19 2.60 -7.98
N TRP A 76 2.95 2.73 -7.53
CA TRP A 76 2.11 1.61 -7.12
C TRP A 76 1.94 0.60 -8.27
N THR A 77 1.63 1.11 -9.45
CA THR A 77 1.48 0.31 -10.68
C THR A 77 2.80 -0.33 -11.10
N LYS A 78 3.91 0.40 -11.07
CA LYS A 78 5.25 -0.10 -11.40
C LYS A 78 5.74 -1.17 -10.44
N CYS A 79 5.37 -1.09 -9.16
CA CYS A 79 5.68 -2.14 -8.19
C CYS A 79 4.81 -3.39 -8.38
N GLY A 80 3.78 -3.35 -9.26
CA GLY A 80 2.89 -4.47 -9.52
C GLY A 80 1.88 -4.71 -8.39
N LEU A 81 1.49 -3.67 -7.64
CA LEU A 81 0.54 -3.79 -6.52
C LEU A 81 -0.93 -3.77 -6.98
N ASN A 82 -1.18 -3.55 -8.26
CA ASN A 82 -2.48 -3.80 -8.89
C ASN A 82 -2.71 -5.29 -9.17
N ASP A 83 -1.66 -6.10 -9.08
CA ASP A 83 -1.75 -7.53 -9.28
C ASP A 83 -2.29 -8.21 -8.01
N PRO A 84 -3.34 -9.05 -8.11
CA PRO A 84 -3.91 -9.74 -6.95
C PRO A 84 -2.94 -10.74 -6.32
N GLU A 85 -1.89 -11.13 -7.04
CA GLU A 85 -0.86 -12.08 -6.66
C GLU A 85 0.44 -11.40 -6.21
N PHE A 86 0.40 -10.12 -5.86
CA PHE A 86 1.57 -9.40 -5.37
C PHE A 86 2.25 -10.09 -4.17
N GLN A 87 3.55 -9.83 -4.03
CA GLN A 87 4.40 -10.35 -2.96
C GLN A 87 4.78 -9.24 -1.99
N GLY A 88 5.12 -9.61 -0.75
CA GLY A 88 5.54 -8.66 0.28
C GLY A 88 6.71 -7.77 -0.16
N GLY A 89 7.65 -8.32 -0.94
CA GLY A 89 8.77 -7.56 -1.51
C GLY A 89 8.34 -6.40 -2.42
N GLN A 90 7.25 -6.54 -3.18
CA GLN A 90 6.71 -5.47 -4.01
C GLN A 90 6.12 -4.34 -3.17
N LEU A 91 5.43 -4.69 -2.10
CA LEU A 91 4.86 -3.72 -1.16
C LEU A 91 5.97 -2.97 -0.40
N ILE A 92 7.01 -3.68 0.03
CA ILE A 92 8.22 -3.10 0.64
C ILE A 92 8.92 -2.14 -0.33
N ALA A 93 9.09 -2.54 -1.59
CA ALA A 93 9.73 -1.69 -2.60
C ALA A 93 8.93 -0.40 -2.83
N PHE A 94 7.61 -0.47 -2.83
CA PHE A 94 6.75 0.72 -2.89
C PHE A 94 6.95 1.62 -1.67
N LEU A 95 6.91 1.07 -0.45
CA LEU A 95 7.08 1.83 0.79
C LEU A 95 8.45 2.55 0.84
N LYS A 96 9.52 1.88 0.42
CA LYS A 96 10.87 2.48 0.35
C LYS A 96 10.95 3.63 -0.65
N GLN A 97 10.25 3.52 -1.79
CA GLN A 97 10.24 4.56 -2.82
C GLN A 97 9.36 5.75 -2.42
N VAL A 98 8.16 5.51 -1.89
CA VAL A 98 7.24 6.58 -1.49
C VAL A 98 7.82 7.41 -0.34
N ARG A 99 8.55 6.79 0.61
CA ARG A 99 9.30 7.49 1.67
C ARG A 99 10.36 8.46 1.15
N ARG A 100 10.82 8.32 -0.10
CA ARG A 100 11.80 9.24 -0.71
C ARG A 100 11.12 10.43 -1.42
N ILE A 101 9.82 10.33 -1.68
CA ILE A 101 9.01 11.36 -2.38
C ILE A 101 8.26 12.24 -1.38
N LEU A 102 7.84 11.64 -0.27
CA LEU A 102 7.20 12.32 0.85
C LEU A 102 8.22 13.07 1.68
#